data_AF-A0A1Z5JPM9-F1
#
_entry.id   AF-A0A1Z5JPM9-F1
#
_cell.length_a   1.000
_cell.length_b   1.000
_cell.length_c   1.000
_cell.angle_alpha   90.00
_cell.angle_beta   90.00
_cell.angle_gamma   90.00
#
_symmetry.space_group_name_H-M   'P 1'
#
loop_
_entity.id
_entity.type
_entity.pdbx_description
1 polymer ?
#
loop_
_entity_poly.entity_id
_entity_poly.type
_entity_poly.pdbx_seq_one_letter_code
_entity_poly.pdbx_strand_id
1 'polypeptide(L)'
;MYDNILMKCPRGDVLSTISLKKAHWYIRKNLAEWETSDETSIRLLFQPNTNRSIDTEQIRLVKYNQSIKQNCCVACGCDKDYRRHYIVPYAYRARFPPEFKTHLPHDVVILCPTCHVRAQTAAQTRMHALEDQLRTKWTNPKVDSRHATFLDPTVQTTRSAASALLKRKAQLPPEKVLEYIQVVRAYFSISDDDNSMQVTEEQLQLASRLEPRCPNPHFISGPDLVEKDLFQSAKERGMDNVIMEFVKEWRYLFERTVQPKFLPSGWSLDCPVRCESRSS
;
A
#
# COMPACT_ATOMS: atom_id res chain seq x y z
N MET A 1 10.13 -20.49 -2.27
CA MET A 1 9.51 -19.40 -1.48
C MET A 1 10.55 -18.86 -0.50
N TYR A 2 10.88 -19.67 0.49
CA TYR A 2 12.16 -19.66 1.20
C TYR A 2 13.06 -20.71 0.54
N ASP A 3 14.27 -20.29 0.16
CA ASP A 3 15.29 -21.20 -0.38
C ASP A 3 16.17 -21.75 0.74
N ASN A 4 16.18 -21.08 1.90
CA ASN A 4 16.87 -21.48 3.13
C ASN A 4 18.39 -21.71 2.96
N ILE A 5 19.04 -20.97 2.06
CA ILE A 5 20.50 -21.05 1.89
C ILE A 5 21.17 -20.56 3.17
N LEU A 6 22.06 -21.37 3.74
CA LEU A 6 22.77 -21.04 4.97
C LEU A 6 23.92 -20.08 4.66
N MET A 7 23.89 -18.88 5.25
CA MET A 7 25.02 -17.94 5.19
C MET A 7 25.84 -18.06 6.47
N LYS A 8 27.10 -18.49 6.35
CA LYS A 8 28.03 -18.73 7.46
C LYS A 8 29.15 -17.69 7.48
N CYS A 9 29.69 -17.44 8.68
CA CYS A 9 30.92 -16.65 8.82
C CYS A 9 32.15 -17.50 8.44
N PRO A 10 33.35 -16.90 8.30
CA PRO A 10 34.58 -17.65 8.03
C PRO A 10 34.87 -18.76 9.06
N ARG A 11 34.46 -18.55 10.32
CA ARG A 11 34.64 -19.51 11.42
C ARG A 11 33.66 -20.71 11.36
N GLY A 12 32.66 -20.66 10.48
CA GLY A 12 31.67 -21.72 10.28
C GLY A 12 30.32 -21.50 10.97
N ASP A 13 30.19 -20.51 11.85
CA ASP A 13 28.93 -20.21 12.54
C ASP A 13 27.87 -19.70 11.56
N VAL A 14 26.63 -20.19 11.69
CA VAL A 14 25.50 -19.76 10.87
C VAL A 14 25.05 -18.36 11.29
N LEU A 15 25.05 -17.42 10.34
CA LEU A 15 24.61 -16.05 10.57
C LEU A 15 23.13 -15.88 10.27
N SER A 16 22.66 -16.42 9.15
CA SER A 16 21.25 -16.36 8.74
C SER A 16 20.94 -17.31 7.58
N THR A 17 19.67 -17.63 7.39
CA THR A 17 19.11 -18.19 6.16
C THR A 17 18.80 -17.06 5.17
N ILE A 18 19.16 -17.24 3.90
CA ILE A 18 18.92 -16.27 2.83
C ILE A 18 18.27 -16.92 1.61
N SER A 19 17.79 -16.09 0.68
CA SER A 19 17.33 -16.58 -0.63
C SER A 19 18.50 -16.89 -1.55
N LEU A 20 18.27 -17.76 -2.53
CA LEU A 20 19.25 -18.12 -3.55
C LEU A 20 19.70 -16.88 -4.35
N LYS A 21 18.76 -15.98 -4.68
CA LYS A 21 19.07 -14.70 -5.32
C LYS A 21 20.04 -13.85 -4.49
N LYS A 22 19.87 -13.81 -3.17
CA LYS A 22 20.77 -13.07 -2.28
C LYS A 22 22.12 -13.76 -2.20
N ALA A 23 22.16 -15.10 -2.11
CA ALA A 23 23.41 -15.86 -2.14
C ALA A 23 24.24 -15.54 -3.40
N HIS A 24 23.62 -15.63 -4.59
CA HIS A 24 24.26 -15.27 -5.86
C HIS A 24 24.80 -13.84 -5.91
N TRP A 25 24.14 -12.88 -5.25
CA TRP A 25 24.65 -11.52 -5.15
C TRP A 25 25.96 -11.46 -4.36
N TYR A 26 26.07 -12.18 -3.24
CA TYR A 26 27.31 -12.23 -2.46
C TYR A 26 28.46 -12.89 -3.24
N ILE A 27 28.17 -14.01 -3.92
CA ILE A 27 29.16 -14.70 -4.76
C ILE A 27 29.66 -13.77 -5.88
N ARG A 28 28.75 -13.14 -6.62
CA ARG A 28 29.09 -12.20 -7.72
C ARG A 28 29.89 -10.99 -7.25
N LYS A 29 29.69 -10.57 -6.01
CA LYS A 29 30.41 -9.45 -5.39
C LYS A 29 31.75 -9.87 -4.78
N ASN A 30 32.16 -11.14 -4.91
CA ASN A 30 33.36 -11.70 -4.28
C ASN A 30 33.38 -11.45 -2.77
N LEU A 31 32.20 -11.55 -2.13
CA LEU A 31 32.03 -11.39 -0.69
C LEU A 31 31.87 -12.74 0.04
N ALA A 32 31.60 -13.80 -0.71
CA ALA A 32 31.39 -15.14 -0.22
C ALA A 32 31.77 -16.17 -1.28
N GLU A 33 31.96 -17.42 -0.86
CA GLU A 33 32.14 -18.59 -1.72
C GLU A 33 31.06 -19.65 -1.40
N TRP A 34 30.76 -20.51 -2.36
CA TRP A 34 29.92 -21.69 -2.13
C TRP A 34 30.71 -22.70 -1.31
N GLU A 35 30.15 -23.13 -0.17
CA GLU A 35 30.79 -24.13 0.69
C GLU A 35 30.49 -25.56 0.22
N THR A 36 29.34 -25.75 -0.41
CA THR A 36 28.86 -27.04 -0.90
C THR A 36 28.55 -26.98 -2.38
N SER A 37 28.75 -28.09 -3.09
CA SER A 37 28.48 -28.18 -4.53
C SER A 37 27.00 -28.16 -4.88
N ASP A 38 26.12 -28.38 -3.90
CA ASP A 38 24.66 -28.41 -4.05
C ASP A 38 23.99 -27.05 -3.83
N GLU A 39 24.77 -25.96 -3.72
CA GLU A 39 24.29 -24.59 -3.51
C GLU A 39 23.44 -24.39 -2.23
N THR A 40 23.61 -25.22 -1.20
CA THR A 40 22.84 -25.11 0.04
C THR A 40 23.43 -24.14 1.07
N SER A 41 24.70 -23.76 0.92
CA SER A 41 25.37 -22.86 1.86
C SER A 41 26.50 -22.02 1.26
N ILE A 42 26.62 -20.78 1.72
CA ILE A 42 27.71 -19.87 1.39
C ILE A 42 28.52 -19.52 2.64
N ARG A 43 29.82 -19.34 2.46
CA ARG A 43 30.74 -18.86 3.50
C ARG A 43 31.22 -17.47 3.15
N LEU A 44 31.04 -16.51 4.05
CA LEU A 44 31.58 -15.16 3.88
C LEU A 44 33.11 -15.18 3.92
N LEU A 45 33.74 -14.33 3.11
CA LEU A 45 35.20 -14.17 3.07
C LEU A 45 35.74 -13.17 4.11
N PHE A 46 34.85 -12.55 4.89
CA PHE A 46 35.20 -11.58 5.93
C PHE A 46 34.43 -11.87 7.21
N GLN A 47 35.00 -11.50 8.35
CA GLN A 47 34.34 -11.65 9.64
C GLN A 47 33.31 -10.52 9.83
N PRO A 48 32.00 -10.81 9.94
CA PRO A 48 31.01 -9.79 10.23
C PRO A 48 31.14 -9.33 11.69
N ASN A 49 30.82 -8.06 11.94
CA ASN A 49 30.81 -7.50 13.28
C ASN A 49 29.58 -8.01 14.05
N THR A 50 29.79 -8.86 15.06
CA THR A 50 28.74 -9.51 15.85
C THR A 50 28.59 -8.94 17.26
N ASN A 51 29.39 -7.93 17.63
CA ASN A 51 29.30 -7.29 18.94
C ASN A 51 28.01 -6.48 19.05
N ARG A 52 26.99 -7.08 19.65
CA ARG A 52 25.73 -6.41 20.02
C ARG A 52 25.39 -6.77 21.45
N SER A 53 24.90 -5.79 22.21
CA SER A 53 24.23 -6.07 23.49
C SER A 53 23.02 -6.95 23.23
N ILE A 54 22.91 -8.04 23.96
CA ILE A 54 21.90 -9.08 23.71
C ILE A 54 20.73 -8.83 24.66
N ASP A 55 19.66 -8.20 24.16
CA ASP A 55 18.35 -8.26 24.81
C ASP A 55 17.52 -9.45 24.28
N THR A 56 16.39 -9.71 24.93
CA THR A 56 15.52 -10.86 24.62
C THR A 56 14.98 -10.82 23.19
N GLU A 57 14.61 -9.66 22.66
CA GLU A 57 14.02 -9.56 21.32
C GLU A 57 15.10 -9.68 20.24
N GLN A 58 16.31 -9.20 20.51
CA GLN A 58 17.46 -9.41 19.65
C GLN A 58 17.83 -10.90 19.56
N ILE A 59 17.70 -11.66 20.65
CA ILE A 59 17.86 -13.14 20.63
C ILE A 59 16.82 -13.78 19.72
N ARG A 60 15.54 -13.37 19.84
CA ARG A 60 14.46 -13.90 18.97
C ARG A 60 14.72 -13.58 17.51
N LEU A 61 15.17 -12.37 17.20
CA LEU A 61 15.50 -11.95 15.83
C LEU A 61 16.69 -12.74 15.26
N VAL A 62 17.74 -12.99 16.05
CA VAL A 62 18.84 -13.86 15.66
C VAL A 62 18.33 -15.26 15.35
N LYS A 63 17.52 -15.83 16.25
CA LYS A 63 16.88 -17.14 16.05
C LYS A 63 16.00 -17.17 14.80
N TYR A 64 15.24 -16.11 14.55
CA TYR A 64 14.41 -15.95 13.35
C TYR A 64 15.26 -15.97 12.09
N ASN A 65 16.33 -15.18 12.07
CA ASN A 65 17.20 -15.09 10.90
C ASN A 65 17.95 -16.39 10.64
N GLN A 66 18.34 -17.15 11.67
CA GLN A 66 19.05 -18.43 11.53
C GLN A 66 18.12 -19.63 11.26
N SER A 67 16.83 -19.52 11.55
CA SER A 67 15.90 -20.65 11.41
C SER A 67 15.58 -20.99 9.96
N ILE A 68 15.59 -22.29 9.64
CA ILE A 68 15.01 -22.84 8.41
C ILE A 68 13.50 -22.63 8.45
N LYS A 69 12.96 -22.04 7.38
CA LYS A 69 11.54 -21.69 7.27
C LYS A 69 10.83 -22.70 6.37
N GLN A 70 9.73 -23.24 6.87
CA GLN A 70 8.92 -24.18 6.09
C GLN A 70 8.14 -23.42 5.01
N ASN A 71 8.10 -24.00 3.81
CA ASN A 71 7.31 -23.46 2.70
C ASN A 71 5.87 -23.96 2.81
N CYS A 72 5.15 -23.52 3.85
CA CYS A 72 3.76 -23.86 4.09
C CYS A 72 2.98 -22.63 4.57
N CYS A 73 1.65 -22.73 4.56
CA CYS A 73 0.77 -21.73 5.12
C CYS A 73 0.99 -21.63 6.63
N VAL A 74 1.41 -20.46 7.13
CA VAL A 74 1.67 -20.25 8.58
C VAL A 74 0.41 -20.43 9.44
N ALA A 75 -0.77 -20.39 8.82
CA ALA A 75 -2.06 -20.56 9.48
C ALA A 75 -2.43 -22.04 9.68
N CYS A 76 -2.58 -22.77 8.56
CA CYS A 76 -3.16 -24.11 8.55
C CYS A 76 -2.16 -25.22 8.19
N GLY A 77 -0.93 -24.89 7.82
CA GLY A 77 0.10 -25.85 7.44
C GLY A 77 0.02 -26.38 6.00
N CYS A 78 -0.93 -25.92 5.19
CA CYS A 78 -1.03 -26.32 3.78
C CYS A 78 0.25 -25.96 2.99
N ASP A 79 0.80 -26.94 2.28
CA ASP A 79 2.09 -26.90 1.58
C ASP A 79 1.96 -27.06 0.05
N LYS A 80 0.74 -26.94 -0.48
CA LYS A 80 0.47 -27.02 -1.93
C LYS A 80 0.49 -25.63 -2.57
N ASP A 81 -0.64 -24.93 -2.49
CA ASP A 81 -0.80 -23.60 -3.04
C ASP A 81 -0.65 -22.55 -1.94
N TYR A 82 0.34 -21.67 -2.09
CA TYR A 82 0.56 -20.58 -1.15
C TYR A 82 1.26 -19.38 -1.78
N ARG A 83 1.08 -18.22 -1.13
CA ARG A 83 1.64 -16.94 -1.58
C ARG A 83 2.19 -16.13 -0.42
N ARG A 84 3.06 -15.17 -0.73
CA ARG A 84 3.55 -14.19 0.25
C ARG A 84 2.41 -13.26 0.62
N HIS A 85 2.25 -13.02 1.90
CA HIS A 85 1.35 -12.03 2.47
C HIS A 85 2.16 -11.04 3.29
N TYR A 86 1.89 -9.76 3.10
CA TYR A 86 2.50 -8.68 3.86
C TYR A 86 1.58 -8.36 5.03
N ILE A 87 2.05 -8.61 6.26
CA ILE A 87 1.27 -8.35 7.49
C ILE A 87 0.92 -6.86 7.61
N VAL A 88 1.91 -6.01 7.34
CA VAL A 88 1.71 -4.55 7.21
C VAL A 88 1.40 -4.26 5.74
N PRO A 89 0.27 -3.60 5.41
CA PRO A 89 -0.07 -3.26 4.03
C PRO A 89 1.06 -2.52 3.32
N TYR A 90 1.37 -2.97 2.09
CA TYR A 90 2.47 -2.41 1.30
C TYR A 90 2.31 -0.91 1.05
N ALA A 91 1.06 -0.45 0.87
CA ALA A 91 0.74 0.95 0.65
C ALA A 91 1.23 1.86 1.80
N TYR A 92 1.22 1.39 3.05
CA TYR A 92 1.75 2.15 4.19
C TYR A 92 3.26 1.98 4.32
N ARG A 93 3.77 0.76 4.16
CA ARG A 93 5.21 0.50 4.25
C ARG A 93 6.02 1.30 3.23
N ALA A 94 5.48 1.50 2.03
CA ALA A 94 6.12 2.32 1.00
C ALA A 94 6.38 3.76 1.47
N ARG A 95 5.57 4.27 2.42
CA ARG A 95 5.63 5.63 2.99
C ARG A 95 6.50 5.75 4.24
N PHE A 96 7.02 4.65 4.79
CA PHE A 96 7.90 4.75 5.96
C PHE A 96 9.21 5.48 5.62
N PRO A 97 9.96 5.96 6.62
CA PRO A 97 11.34 6.40 6.42
C PRO A 97 12.25 5.23 6.00
N PRO A 98 13.37 5.48 5.29
CA PRO A 98 14.27 4.45 4.77
C PRO A 98 14.77 3.45 5.83
N GLU A 99 15.00 3.92 7.05
CA GLU A 99 15.50 3.15 8.20
C GLU A 99 14.56 2.02 8.60
N PHE A 100 13.29 2.08 8.18
CA PHE A 100 12.24 1.10 8.48
C PHE A 100 11.87 0.23 7.27
N LYS A 101 12.54 0.38 6.12
CA LYS A 101 12.20 -0.37 4.89
C LYS A 101 12.98 -1.67 4.71
N THR A 102 14.20 -1.76 5.23
CA THR A 102 15.24 -2.73 4.80
C THR A 102 15.18 -4.12 5.45
N HIS A 103 14.48 -4.31 6.58
CA HIS A 103 14.61 -5.54 7.38
C HIS A 103 13.30 -6.16 7.89
N LEU A 104 12.28 -6.24 7.04
CA LEU A 104 11.01 -6.84 7.48
C LEU A 104 10.64 -8.14 6.72
N PRO A 105 11.55 -9.12 6.52
CA PRO A 105 11.12 -10.47 6.18
C PRO A 105 10.30 -11.09 7.32
N HIS A 106 10.38 -10.51 8.52
CA HIS A 106 9.55 -10.85 9.68
C HIS A 106 8.06 -10.57 9.45
N ASP A 107 7.73 -9.54 8.68
CA ASP A 107 6.35 -9.13 8.36
C ASP A 107 5.87 -9.66 7.01
N VAL A 108 6.58 -10.63 6.45
CA VAL A 108 6.22 -11.32 5.21
C VAL A 108 6.11 -12.81 5.48
N VAL A 109 4.88 -13.30 5.48
CA VAL A 109 4.53 -14.69 5.79
C VAL A 109 3.97 -15.40 4.56
N ILE A 110 3.88 -16.72 4.63
CA ILE A 110 3.29 -17.54 3.57
C ILE A 110 1.88 -17.96 3.99
N LEU A 111 0.89 -17.77 3.12
CA LEU A 111 -0.50 -18.19 3.35
C LEU A 111 -1.06 -18.92 2.13
N CYS A 112 -1.87 -19.95 2.37
CA CYS A 112 -2.71 -20.54 1.31
C CYS A 112 -3.82 -19.57 0.89
N PRO A 113 -4.46 -19.75 -0.28
CA PRO A 113 -5.50 -18.86 -0.78
C PRO A 113 -6.60 -18.55 0.24
N THR A 114 -7.13 -19.57 0.93
CA THR A 114 -8.20 -19.40 1.93
C THR A 114 -7.78 -18.52 3.10
N CYS A 115 -6.62 -18.80 3.71
CA CYS A 115 -6.12 -18.02 4.83
C CYS A 115 -5.67 -16.62 4.39
N HIS A 116 -5.16 -16.48 3.17
CA HIS A 116 -4.80 -15.20 2.59
C HIS A 116 -6.01 -14.29 2.42
N VAL A 117 -7.13 -14.80 1.88
CA VAL A 117 -8.38 -14.02 1.77
C VAL A 117 -8.83 -13.56 3.16
N ARG A 118 -8.83 -14.45 4.15
CA ARG A 118 -9.22 -14.10 5.53
C ARG A 118 -8.33 -12.98 6.12
N ALA A 119 -7.02 -13.08 5.97
CA ALA A 119 -6.07 -12.05 6.41
C ALA A 119 -6.29 -10.72 5.66
N GLN A 120 -6.43 -10.78 4.33
CA GLN A 120 -6.61 -9.61 3.48
C GLN A 120 -7.91 -8.87 3.77
N THR A 121 -9.02 -9.59 3.97
CA THR A 121 -10.31 -8.97 4.31
C THR A 121 -10.21 -8.21 5.63
N ALA A 122 -9.64 -8.82 6.67
CA ALA A 122 -9.45 -8.14 7.96
C ALA A 122 -8.53 -6.92 7.84
N ALA A 123 -7.44 -7.04 7.08
CA ALA A 123 -6.54 -5.92 6.82
C ALA A 123 -7.27 -4.78 6.10
N GLN A 124 -8.05 -5.08 5.05
CA GLN A 124 -8.81 -4.08 4.29
C GLN A 124 -9.85 -3.37 5.18
N THR A 125 -10.56 -4.12 6.03
CA THR A 125 -11.51 -3.53 6.99
C THR A 125 -10.79 -2.58 7.95
N ARG A 126 -9.61 -2.95 8.47
CA ARG A 126 -8.81 -2.05 9.32
C ARG A 126 -8.32 -0.82 8.55
N MET A 127 -7.90 -0.98 7.29
CA MET A 127 -7.45 0.14 6.45
C MET A 127 -8.57 1.15 6.24
N HIS A 128 -9.80 0.71 5.92
CA HIS A 128 -10.95 1.60 5.78
C HIS A 128 -11.29 2.30 7.10
N ALA A 129 -11.34 1.57 8.21
CA ALA A 129 -11.64 2.15 9.52
C ALA A 129 -10.58 3.19 9.94
N LEU A 130 -9.30 2.91 9.68
CA LEU A 130 -8.21 3.85 9.95
C LEU A 130 -8.32 5.09 9.05
N GLU A 131 -8.61 4.90 7.77
CA GLU A 131 -8.81 6.01 6.84
C GLU A 131 -9.98 6.89 7.27
N ASP A 132 -11.10 6.32 7.69
CA ASP A 132 -12.26 7.08 8.21
C ASP A 132 -11.87 7.91 9.44
N GLN A 133 -11.18 7.31 10.42
CA GLN A 133 -10.68 7.99 11.62
C GLN A 133 -9.77 9.17 11.26
N LEU A 134 -8.83 8.95 10.34
CA LEU A 134 -7.88 9.98 9.94
C LEU A 134 -8.50 11.06 9.08
N ARG A 135 -9.52 10.76 8.26
CA ARG A 135 -10.28 11.78 7.53
C ARG A 135 -11.01 12.71 8.49
N THR A 136 -11.66 12.17 9.52
CA THR A 136 -12.30 13.00 10.56
C THR A 136 -11.29 13.89 11.28
N LYS A 137 -10.06 13.39 11.52
CA LYS A 137 -8.99 14.14 12.21
C LYS A 137 -8.32 15.21 11.34
N TRP A 138 -8.04 14.89 10.08
CA TRP A 138 -7.10 15.66 9.24
C TRP A 138 -7.75 16.41 8.08
N THR A 139 -9.04 16.22 7.83
CA THR A 139 -9.74 16.83 6.68
C THR A 139 -10.99 17.59 7.14
N ASN A 140 -11.48 18.50 6.29
CA ASN A 140 -12.71 19.23 6.55
C ASN A 140 -13.92 18.34 6.17
N PRO A 141 -14.85 18.03 7.09
CA PRO A 141 -16.02 17.19 6.80
C PRO A 141 -16.93 17.74 5.68
N LYS A 142 -16.86 19.04 5.39
CA LYS A 142 -17.65 19.68 4.33
C LYS A 142 -17.05 19.50 2.93
N VAL A 143 -15.82 19.00 2.83
CA VAL A 143 -15.09 18.84 1.57
C VAL A 143 -14.87 17.37 1.31
N ASP A 144 -15.27 16.89 0.15
CA ASP A 144 -14.98 15.52 -0.26
C ASP A 144 -13.48 15.37 -0.51
N SER A 145 -12.78 14.68 0.38
CA SER A 145 -11.37 14.32 0.23
C SER A 145 -11.16 12.87 -0.18
N ARG A 146 -12.24 12.08 -0.27
CA ARG A 146 -12.19 10.62 -0.45
C ARG A 146 -12.16 10.23 -1.91
N HIS A 147 -12.98 10.87 -2.74
CA HIS A 147 -13.07 10.51 -4.14
C HIS A 147 -12.04 11.27 -4.97
N ALA A 148 -11.25 10.53 -5.77
CA ALA A 148 -10.22 11.10 -6.64
C ALA A 148 -10.80 11.94 -7.78
N THR A 149 -12.07 11.73 -8.10
CA THR A 149 -12.79 12.42 -9.17
C THR A 149 -14.20 12.75 -8.72
N PHE A 150 -14.75 13.84 -9.23
CA PHE A 150 -16.16 14.19 -9.08
C PHE A 150 -16.78 14.49 -10.44
N LEU A 151 -18.12 14.58 -10.48
CA LEU A 151 -18.84 15.04 -11.67
C LEU A 151 -19.11 16.53 -11.53
N ASP A 152 -18.58 17.34 -12.44
CA ASP A 152 -18.92 18.75 -12.52
C ASP A 152 -20.41 18.89 -12.89
N PRO A 153 -21.26 19.41 -11.98
CA PRO A 153 -22.69 19.50 -12.21
C PRO A 153 -23.04 20.38 -13.41
N THR A 154 -22.26 21.42 -13.66
CA THR A 154 -22.47 22.37 -14.76
C THR A 154 -22.22 21.65 -16.08
N VAL A 155 -21.06 21.00 -16.21
CA VAL A 155 -20.69 20.25 -17.43
C VAL A 155 -21.65 19.09 -17.67
N GLN A 156 -22.05 18.37 -16.61
CA GLN A 156 -23.00 17.26 -16.71
C GLN A 156 -24.36 17.72 -17.21
N THR A 157 -24.86 18.85 -16.69
CA THR A 157 -26.15 19.42 -17.09
C THR A 157 -26.09 19.92 -18.53
N THR A 158 -25.04 20.67 -18.90
CA THR A 158 -24.79 21.13 -20.27
C THR A 158 -24.75 19.98 -21.27
N ARG A 159 -24.00 18.92 -20.96
CA ARG A 159 -23.90 17.73 -21.82
C ARG A 159 -25.25 17.05 -22.02
N SER A 160 -26.02 16.92 -20.94
CA SER A 160 -27.33 16.27 -20.94
C SER A 160 -28.36 17.10 -21.74
N ALA A 161 -28.37 18.41 -21.53
CA ALA A 161 -29.20 19.37 -22.27
C ALA A 161 -28.89 19.35 -23.78
N ALA A 162 -27.61 19.46 -24.14
CA ALA A 162 -27.18 19.41 -25.53
C ALA A 162 -27.53 18.07 -26.20
N SER A 163 -27.29 16.95 -25.52
CA SER A 163 -27.66 15.62 -26.02
C SER A 163 -29.17 15.47 -26.23
N ALA A 164 -29.99 16.06 -25.36
CA ALA A 164 -31.44 16.04 -25.48
C ALA A 164 -31.92 16.89 -26.67
N LEU A 165 -31.33 18.07 -26.87
CA LEU A 165 -31.61 18.94 -28.02
C LEU A 165 -31.18 18.32 -29.35
N LEU A 166 -30.08 17.56 -29.40
CA LEU A 166 -29.67 16.88 -30.64
C LEU A 166 -30.58 15.70 -31.00
N LYS A 167 -30.96 14.88 -30.02
CA LYS A 167 -31.61 13.59 -30.27
C LYS A 167 -33.14 13.63 -30.21
N ARG A 168 -33.72 14.53 -29.40
CA ARG A 168 -35.13 14.48 -29.01
C ARG A 168 -35.85 15.83 -29.10
N LYS A 169 -35.29 16.83 -29.79
CA LYS A 169 -35.87 18.18 -29.88
C LYS A 169 -37.36 18.19 -30.22
N ALA A 170 -37.76 17.43 -31.23
CA ALA A 170 -39.15 17.37 -31.72
C ALA A 170 -40.14 16.75 -30.72
N GLN A 171 -39.65 16.00 -29.72
CA GLN A 171 -40.46 15.33 -28.70
C GLN A 171 -40.49 16.10 -27.36
N LEU A 172 -39.69 17.16 -27.24
CA LEU A 172 -39.58 17.93 -26.00
C LEU A 172 -40.65 19.04 -25.95
N PRO A 173 -41.24 19.29 -24.77
CA PRO A 173 -42.08 20.47 -24.57
C PRO A 173 -41.32 21.76 -24.90
N PRO A 174 -41.97 22.79 -25.50
CA PRO A 174 -41.31 24.03 -25.90
C PRO A 174 -40.55 24.72 -24.75
N GLU A 175 -41.11 24.68 -23.54
CA GLU A 175 -40.49 25.22 -22.33
C GLU A 175 -39.15 24.55 -22.00
N LYS A 176 -39.07 23.22 -22.13
CA LYS A 176 -37.84 22.45 -21.88
C LYS A 176 -36.78 22.68 -22.94
N VAL A 177 -37.19 22.92 -24.18
CA VAL A 177 -36.26 23.30 -25.26
C VAL A 177 -35.60 24.64 -24.94
N LEU A 178 -36.37 25.64 -24.49
CA LEU A 178 -35.84 26.94 -24.09
C LEU A 178 -34.89 26.83 -22.89
N GLU A 179 -35.26 26.07 -21.86
CA GLU A 179 -34.40 25.82 -20.69
C GLU A 179 -33.05 25.19 -21.09
N TYR A 180 -33.07 24.15 -21.93
CA TYR A 180 -31.84 23.49 -22.39
C TYR A 180 -30.98 24.39 -23.27
N ILE A 181 -31.59 25.25 -24.10
CA ILE A 181 -30.86 26.25 -24.89
C ILE A 181 -30.16 27.24 -23.96
N GLN A 182 -30.83 27.73 -22.91
CA GLN A 182 -30.24 28.65 -21.93
C GLN A 182 -29.06 28.03 -21.19
N VAL A 183 -29.17 26.76 -20.77
CA VAL A 183 -28.06 26.05 -20.11
C VAL A 183 -26.82 25.99 -21.01
N VAL A 184 -26.98 25.64 -22.30
CA VAL A 184 -25.86 25.55 -23.23
C VAL A 184 -25.27 26.92 -23.54
N ARG A 185 -26.10 27.98 -23.67
CA ARG A 185 -25.64 29.37 -23.84
C ARG A 185 -24.81 29.84 -22.66
N ALA A 186 -25.31 29.62 -21.45
CA ALA A 186 -24.64 30.01 -20.21
C ALA A 186 -23.27 29.36 -20.08
N TYR A 187 -23.13 28.10 -20.50
CA TYR A 187 -21.86 27.38 -20.46
C TYR A 187 -20.80 27.96 -21.42
N PHE A 188 -21.21 28.39 -22.62
CA PHE A 188 -20.30 28.99 -23.60
C PHE A 188 -20.14 30.51 -23.45
N SER A 189 -20.72 31.10 -22.40
CA SER A 189 -20.72 32.56 -22.17
C SER A 189 -21.19 33.36 -23.39
N ILE A 190 -22.19 32.84 -24.11
CA ILE A 190 -22.78 33.52 -25.27
C ILE A 190 -23.60 34.70 -24.74
N SER A 191 -23.19 35.93 -25.04
CA SER A 191 -23.87 37.15 -24.58
C SER A 191 -25.25 37.30 -25.24
N ASP A 192 -26.17 37.95 -24.53
CA ASP A 192 -27.52 38.25 -25.03
C ASP A 192 -27.54 39.40 -26.05
N ASP A 193 -26.42 40.08 -26.27
CA ASP A 193 -26.25 41.11 -27.31
C ASP A 193 -26.21 40.53 -28.73
N ASP A 194 -25.89 39.24 -28.87
CA ASP A 194 -25.98 38.55 -30.14
C ASP A 194 -27.46 38.21 -30.38
N ASN A 195 -28.12 39.01 -31.21
CA ASN A 195 -29.57 39.03 -31.51
C ASN A 195 -30.16 37.69 -32.02
N SER A 196 -29.39 36.60 -31.99
CA SER A 196 -29.85 35.25 -32.25
C SER A 196 -29.97 34.48 -30.93
N MET A 197 -31.20 34.17 -30.53
CA MET A 197 -31.52 33.23 -29.45
C MET A 197 -31.17 31.77 -29.85
N GLN A 198 -30.12 31.57 -30.64
CA GLN A 198 -29.82 30.33 -31.34
C GLN A 198 -28.47 29.79 -30.88
N VAL A 199 -28.47 28.53 -30.43
CA VAL A 199 -27.26 27.73 -30.24
C VAL A 199 -27.04 26.98 -31.54
N THR A 200 -25.82 27.04 -32.09
CA THR A 200 -25.53 26.34 -33.34
C THR A 200 -25.51 24.83 -33.12
N GLU A 201 -25.80 24.07 -34.17
CA GLU A 201 -25.70 22.60 -34.15
C GLU A 201 -24.28 22.15 -33.76
N GLU A 202 -23.25 22.88 -34.18
CA GLU A 202 -21.85 22.64 -33.79
C GLU A 202 -21.62 22.82 -32.29
N GLN A 203 -22.17 23.87 -31.69
CA GLN A 203 -22.11 24.10 -30.23
C GLN A 203 -22.83 23.00 -29.45
N LEU A 204 -23.98 22.52 -29.95
CA LEU A 204 -24.69 21.39 -29.35
C LEU A 204 -23.86 20.10 -29.45
N GLN A 205 -23.24 19.85 -30.60
CA GLN A 205 -22.36 18.69 -30.78
C GLN A 205 -21.13 18.78 -29.86
N LEU A 206 -20.53 19.95 -29.72
CA LEU A 206 -19.41 20.17 -28.81
C LEU A 206 -19.82 19.95 -27.35
N ALA A 207 -20.93 20.56 -26.92
CA ALA A 207 -21.49 20.40 -25.57
C ALA A 207 -21.85 18.94 -25.26
N SER A 208 -22.39 18.19 -26.23
CA SER A 208 -22.76 16.78 -26.04
C SER A 208 -21.56 15.85 -25.79
N ARG A 209 -20.36 16.27 -26.19
CA ARG A 209 -19.11 15.51 -26.05
C ARG A 209 -18.28 15.91 -24.83
N LEU A 210 -18.77 16.87 -24.01
CA LEU A 210 -18.06 17.28 -22.80
C LEU A 210 -17.85 16.09 -21.86
N GLU A 211 -16.69 16.04 -21.20
CA GLU A 211 -16.39 15.05 -20.16
C GLU A 211 -16.66 15.68 -18.78
N PRO A 212 -17.77 15.32 -18.11
CA PRO A 212 -18.10 15.91 -16.81
C PRO A 212 -17.23 15.37 -15.67
N ARG A 213 -16.45 14.30 -15.88
CA ARG A 213 -15.60 13.75 -14.83
C ARG A 213 -14.32 14.57 -14.69
N CYS A 214 -14.19 15.24 -13.55
CA CYS A 214 -13.04 16.07 -13.23
C CYS A 214 -12.20 15.46 -12.09
N PRO A 215 -10.87 15.63 -12.09
CA PRO A 215 -10.04 15.34 -10.93
C PRO A 215 -10.48 16.19 -9.73
N ASN A 216 -10.55 15.58 -8.54
CA ASN A 216 -10.86 16.29 -7.32
C ASN A 216 -9.57 16.90 -6.73
N PRO A 217 -9.44 18.24 -6.65
CA PRO A 217 -8.25 18.89 -6.11
C PRO A 217 -8.06 18.66 -4.60
N HIS A 218 -9.11 18.23 -3.89
CA HIS A 218 -9.08 17.95 -2.46
C HIS A 218 -8.86 16.47 -2.13
N PHE A 219 -8.67 15.63 -3.14
CA PHE A 219 -8.42 14.21 -2.93
C PHE A 219 -7.12 13.98 -2.15
N ILE A 220 -7.22 13.17 -1.10
CA ILE A 220 -6.07 12.71 -0.32
C ILE A 220 -6.22 11.19 -0.19
N SER A 221 -5.18 10.42 -0.54
CA SER A 221 -5.25 8.97 -0.42
C SER A 221 -5.14 8.52 1.04
N GLY A 222 -5.76 7.39 1.39
CA GLY A 222 -5.63 6.79 2.72
C GLY A 222 -4.17 6.64 3.20
N PRO A 223 -3.24 6.14 2.36
CA PRO A 223 -1.81 6.10 2.71
C PRO A 223 -1.18 7.47 3.00
N ASP A 224 -1.57 8.54 2.30
CA ASP A 224 -1.05 9.89 2.58
C ASP A 224 -1.53 10.39 3.95
N LEU A 225 -2.78 10.08 4.32
CA LEU A 225 -3.32 10.42 5.65
C LEU A 225 -2.56 9.69 6.76
N VAL A 226 -2.29 8.40 6.58
CA VAL A 226 -1.51 7.59 7.53
C VAL A 226 -0.10 8.14 7.65
N GLU A 227 0.55 8.44 6.53
CA GLU A 227 1.88 9.05 6.53
C GLU A 227 1.89 10.36 7.33
N LYS A 228 0.96 11.28 7.02
CA LYS A 228 0.80 12.54 7.75
C LYS A 228 0.61 12.32 9.25
N ASP A 229 -0.24 11.38 9.65
CA ASP A 229 -0.51 11.08 11.05
C ASP A 229 0.69 10.49 11.79
N LEU A 230 1.42 9.57 11.14
CA LEU A 230 2.65 8.98 11.68
C LEU A 230 3.72 10.06 11.90
N PHE A 231 3.98 10.91 10.89
CA PHE A 231 4.95 11.99 11.00
C PHE A 231 4.57 13.03 12.05
N GLN A 232 3.29 13.36 12.19
CA GLN A 232 2.85 14.27 13.24
C GLN A 232 3.02 13.65 14.63
N SER A 233 2.59 12.39 14.81
CA SER A 233 2.72 11.68 16.09
C SER A 233 4.19 11.50 16.48
N ALA A 234 5.07 11.31 15.50
CA ALA A 234 6.51 11.17 15.71
C ALA A 234 7.17 12.42 16.32
N LYS A 235 6.59 13.62 16.14
CA LYS A 235 7.10 14.85 16.77
C LYS A 235 7.02 14.82 18.29
N GLU A 236 6.02 14.13 18.84
CA GLU A 236 5.76 14.07 20.28
C GLU A 236 6.39 12.82 20.92
N ARG A 237 6.32 11.67 20.23
CA ARG A 237 6.66 10.35 20.81
C ARG A 237 7.92 9.72 20.23
N GLY A 238 8.52 10.35 19.22
CA GLY A 238 9.65 9.80 18.46
C GLY A 238 9.21 8.83 17.36
N MET A 239 9.89 8.89 16.21
CA MET A 239 9.53 8.11 15.01
C MET A 239 9.57 6.59 15.25
N ASP A 240 10.61 6.11 15.94
CA ASP A 240 10.81 4.70 16.23
C ASP A 240 9.61 4.09 16.96
N ASN A 241 9.18 4.73 18.05
CA ASN A 241 8.06 4.26 18.86
C ASN A 241 6.75 4.22 18.07
N VAL A 242 6.47 5.29 17.32
CA VAL A 242 5.24 5.40 16.54
C VAL A 242 5.17 4.32 15.45
N ILE A 243 6.27 4.07 14.73
CA ILE A 243 6.30 3.02 13.70
C ILE A 243 6.26 1.63 14.34
N MET A 244 6.98 1.41 15.45
CA MET A 244 6.94 0.14 16.18
C MET A 244 5.53 -0.22 16.61
N GLU A 245 4.82 0.71 17.25
CA GLU A 245 3.44 0.53 17.68
C GLU A 245 2.52 0.27 16.48
N PHE A 246 2.64 1.08 15.42
CA PHE A 246 1.85 0.89 14.21
C PHE A 246 2.04 -0.50 13.61
N VAL A 247 3.28 -0.96 13.44
CA VAL A 247 3.58 -2.30 12.93
C VAL A 247 3.06 -3.38 13.88
N LYS A 248 3.20 -3.19 15.20
CA LYS A 248 2.70 -4.12 16.21
C LYS A 248 1.18 -4.27 16.16
N GLU A 249 0.43 -3.19 15.90
CA GLU A 249 -1.03 -3.27 15.69
C GLU A 249 -1.39 -4.18 14.51
N TRP A 250 -0.67 -4.07 13.39
CA TRP A 250 -0.89 -4.94 12.22
C TRP A 250 -0.53 -6.39 12.50
N ARG A 251 0.57 -6.64 13.22
CA ARG A 251 0.97 -7.98 13.65
C ARG A 251 -0.09 -8.60 14.57
N TYR A 252 -0.60 -7.84 15.52
CA TYR A 252 -1.66 -8.27 16.43
C TYR A 252 -2.97 -8.58 15.68
N LEU A 253 -3.37 -7.71 14.74
CA LEU A 253 -4.52 -7.95 13.88
C LEU A 253 -4.36 -9.26 13.09
N PHE A 254 -3.20 -9.47 12.49
CA PHE A 254 -2.88 -10.68 11.76
C PHE A 254 -2.99 -11.93 12.65
N GLU A 255 -2.33 -11.92 13.82
CA GLU A 255 -2.33 -13.04 14.75
C GLU A 255 -3.76 -13.38 15.20
N ARG A 256 -4.55 -12.38 15.62
CA ARG A 256 -5.93 -12.59 16.07
C ARG A 256 -6.84 -13.13 14.95
N THR A 257 -6.65 -12.66 13.71
CA THR A 257 -7.50 -13.02 12.57
C THR A 257 -7.14 -14.39 12.00
N VAL A 258 -5.85 -14.69 11.90
CA VAL A 258 -5.35 -15.86 11.19
C VAL A 258 -5.08 -17.02 12.16
N GLN A 259 -4.78 -16.72 13.43
CA GLN A 259 -4.41 -17.66 14.48
C GLN A 259 -3.33 -18.63 14.01
N PRO A 260 -2.14 -18.10 13.66
CA PRO A 260 -1.13 -18.89 12.99
C PRO A 260 -0.52 -19.94 13.92
N LYS A 261 -0.32 -21.16 13.38
CA LYS A 261 0.21 -22.33 14.10
C LYS A 261 1.62 -22.73 13.64
N PHE A 262 2.05 -22.22 12.49
CA PHE A 262 3.28 -22.60 11.80
C PHE A 262 4.16 -21.38 11.50
N LEU A 263 4.17 -20.38 12.39
CA LEU A 263 5.10 -19.25 12.26
C LEU A 263 6.55 -19.72 12.41
N PRO A 264 7.50 -19.09 11.72
CA PRO A 264 8.91 -19.39 11.91
C PRO A 264 9.37 -19.20 13.36
N SER A 265 10.34 -20.00 13.78
CA SER A 265 10.93 -19.87 15.10
C SER A 265 11.54 -18.47 15.30
N GLY A 266 11.32 -17.86 16.46
CA GLY A 266 11.79 -16.49 16.72
C GLY A 266 10.86 -15.40 16.17
N TRP A 267 9.75 -15.76 15.50
CA TRP A 267 8.72 -14.77 15.19
C TRP A 267 8.12 -14.18 16.47
N SER A 268 7.87 -12.87 16.50
CA SER A 268 7.43 -12.11 17.67
C SER A 268 6.62 -10.88 17.25
N LEU A 269 5.59 -10.53 18.02
CA LEU A 269 4.86 -9.26 17.85
C LEU A 269 5.78 -8.06 18.06
N ASP A 270 6.73 -8.20 18.99
CA ASP A 270 7.62 -7.14 19.48
C ASP A 270 8.95 -7.06 18.73
N CYS A 271 9.10 -7.81 17.63
CA CYS A 271 10.32 -7.78 16.85
C CYS A 271 10.67 -6.35 16.41
N PRO A 272 11.92 -5.89 16.63
CA PRO A 272 12.35 -4.57 16.19
C PRO A 272 12.10 -4.34 14.70
N VAL A 273 11.72 -3.11 14.35
CA VAL A 273 11.39 -2.70 12.96
C VAL A 273 12.46 -1.82 12.33
N ARG A 274 13.28 -1.17 13.16
CA ARG A 274 14.33 -0.27 12.73
C ARG A 274 15.56 -1.05 12.31
N CYS A 275 16.12 -0.69 11.15
CA CYS A 275 17.50 -1.04 10.83
C CYS A 275 18.41 -0.11 11.61
N GLU A 276 19.24 -0.65 12.50
CA GLU A 276 20.40 0.11 12.97
C GLU A 276 21.24 0.47 11.75
N SER A 277 21.41 1.76 11.50
CA SER A 277 22.36 2.24 10.50
C SER A 277 23.73 1.66 10.85
N ARG A 278 24.35 0.95 9.90
CA ARG A 278 25.79 0.69 9.99
C ARG A 278 26.43 2.08 9.99
N SER A 279 26.96 2.51 11.12
CA SER A 279 27.88 3.64 11.17
C SER A 279 28.99 3.32 10.19
N SER A 280 29.07 4.10 9.11
CA SER A 280 30.18 4.04 8.16
C SER A 280 31.51 4.27 8.85
#